data_AF-A0A838U1T6-F1
#
_entry.id   AF-A0A838U1T6-F1
#
_cell.length_a   1.000
_cell.length_b   1.000
_cell.length_c   1.000
_cell.angle_alpha   90.00
_cell.angle_beta   90.00
_cell.angle_gamma   90.00
#
_symmetry.space_group_name_H-M   'P 1'
#
loop_
_entity.id
_entity.type
_entity.pdbx_description
1 polymer ?
#
loop_
_entity_poly.entity_id
_entity_poly.type
_entity_poly.pdbx_seq_one_letter_code
_entity_poly.pdbx_strand_id
1 'polypeptide(L)'
;MELKDLKKYRVTSPPFDINFPEDNIYGVTSGPTKGVSDGYWVFLNPLSPGKHEIEFKGSTADYSTTSSQNFATETKYNLTVTN
;
A
#
# COMPACT_ATOMS: atom_id res chain seq x y z
N MET A 1 12.46 14.12 0.43
CA MET A 1 12.02 14.26 -0.98
C MET A 1 10.51 14.09 -0.98
N GLU A 2 9.78 14.99 -1.63
CA GLU A 2 8.32 14.87 -1.79
C GLU A 2 7.99 14.31 -3.18
N LEU A 3 7.08 13.34 -3.26
CA LEU A 3 6.66 12.74 -4.53
C LEU A 3 5.45 13.49 -5.10
N LYS A 4 5.62 14.02 -6.31
CA LYS A 4 4.55 14.70 -7.05
C LYS A 4 3.90 13.76 -8.06
N ASP A 5 2.62 14.02 -8.35
CA ASP A 5 1.77 13.25 -9.26
C ASP A 5 1.73 11.76 -8.91
N LEU A 6 1.09 11.44 -7.78
CA LEU A 6 1.08 10.07 -7.24
C LEU A 6 0.48 9.05 -8.22
N LYS A 7 -0.43 9.47 -9.12
CA LYS A 7 -1.09 8.59 -10.10
C LYS A 7 -0.11 7.81 -10.97
N LYS A 8 1.05 8.38 -11.29
CA LYS A 8 2.09 7.70 -12.07
C LYS A 8 2.73 6.50 -11.35
N TYR A 9 2.55 6.41 -10.02
CA TYR A 9 3.01 5.30 -9.20
C TYR A 9 1.88 4.30 -8.89
N ARG A 10 0.67 4.50 -9.41
CA ARG A 10 -0.39 3.50 -9.31
C ARG A 10 -0.11 2.37 -10.29
N VAL A 11 0.02 1.16 -9.80
CA VAL A 11 0.31 -0.02 -10.61
C VAL A 11 -0.69 -1.11 -10.25
N THR A 12 -1.24 -1.74 -11.29
CA THR A 12 -2.11 -2.91 -11.20
C THR A 12 -1.37 -4.10 -11.81
N SER A 13 -1.30 -5.22 -11.11
CA SER A 13 -0.77 -6.47 -11.66
C SER A 13 -1.76 -7.09 -12.66
N PRO A 14 -1.28 -7.95 -13.57
CA PRO A 14 -2.16 -8.93 -14.22
C PRO A 14 -2.86 -9.79 -13.16
N PRO A 15 -4.05 -10.37 -13.46
CA PRO A 15 -4.68 -11.34 -12.59
C PRO A 15 -3.80 -12.57 -12.37
N PHE A 16 -3.73 -13.06 -11.14
CA PHE A 16 -2.98 -14.26 -10.76
C PHE A 16 -3.85 -15.23 -9.98
N ASP A 17 -3.49 -16.51 -10.01
CA ASP A 17 -4.22 -17.57 -9.30
C ASP A 17 -3.98 -17.49 -7.79
N ILE A 18 -5.06 -17.58 -7.04
CA ILE A 18 -5.07 -17.73 -5.58
C ILE A 18 -5.93 -18.93 -5.25
N ASN A 19 -5.51 -19.73 -4.28
CA ASN A 19 -6.36 -20.76 -3.71
C ASN A 19 -6.66 -20.40 -2.26
N PHE A 20 -7.89 -19.98 -1.97
CA PHE A 20 -8.24 -19.61 -0.59
C PHE A 20 -8.38 -20.86 0.28
N PRO A 21 -7.79 -20.88 1.48
CA PRO A 21 -8.01 -21.95 2.43
C PRO A 21 -9.44 -21.87 3.01
N GLU A 22 -9.89 -22.98 3.59
CA GLU A 22 -11.04 -22.97 4.51
C GLU A 22 -10.77 -22.02 5.67
N ASP A 23 -11.82 -21.38 6.19
CA ASP A 23 -11.76 -20.41 7.29
C ASP A 23 -10.74 -19.27 7.07
N ASN A 24 -10.57 -18.81 5.83
CA ASN A 24 -9.67 -17.69 5.52
C ASN A 24 -10.12 -16.38 6.20
N ILE A 25 -9.14 -15.49 6.43
CA ILE A 25 -9.34 -14.21 7.13
C ILE A 25 -10.35 -13.26 6.47
N TYR A 26 -10.72 -13.51 5.21
CA TYR A 26 -11.68 -12.69 4.48
C TYR A 26 -13.11 -13.22 4.63
N GLY A 27 -13.31 -14.40 5.23
CA GLY A 27 -14.63 -15.01 5.42
C GLY A 27 -15.33 -15.39 4.12
N VAL A 28 -14.57 -15.62 3.04
CA VAL A 28 -15.10 -15.98 1.72
C VAL A 28 -14.97 -17.49 1.46
N THR A 29 -15.67 -17.99 0.43
CA THR A 29 -15.59 -19.40 0.01
C THR A 29 -14.15 -19.82 -0.30
N SER A 30 -13.76 -21.01 0.18
CA SER A 30 -12.48 -21.63 -0.13
C SER A 30 -12.39 -22.10 -1.59
N GLY A 31 -11.18 -22.31 -2.09
CA GLY A 31 -10.93 -22.83 -3.43
C GLY A 31 -10.29 -21.82 -4.40
N PRO A 32 -10.17 -22.22 -5.69
CA PRO A 32 -9.42 -21.45 -6.68
C PRO A 32 -10.18 -20.19 -7.10
N THR A 33 -9.45 -19.08 -7.18
CA THR A 33 -9.95 -17.78 -7.62
C THR A 33 -8.82 -16.97 -8.26
N LYS A 34 -9.13 -15.77 -8.74
CA LYS A 34 -8.16 -14.82 -9.26
C LYS A 34 -8.03 -13.62 -8.33
N GLY A 35 -6.80 -13.24 -8.04
CA GLY A 35 -6.47 -11.98 -7.37
C GLY A 35 -5.85 -10.96 -8.32
N VAL A 36 -5.92 -9.69 -7.95
CA VAL A 36 -5.14 -8.60 -8.53
C VAL A 36 -4.45 -7.85 -7.41
N SER A 37 -3.25 -7.36 -7.66
CA SER A 37 -2.59 -6.40 -6.79
C SER A 37 -2.77 -5.02 -7.41
N ASP A 38 -3.44 -4.11 -6.70
CA ASP A 38 -3.61 -2.72 -7.13
C ASP A 38 -3.21 -1.77 -6.00
N GLY A 39 -2.40 -0.76 -6.31
CA GLY A 39 -1.96 0.19 -5.30
C GLY A 39 -0.93 1.16 -5.81
N TYR A 40 -0.46 2.03 -4.92
CA TYR A 40 0.67 2.92 -5.19
C TYR A 40 1.97 2.23 -4.78
N TRP A 41 2.85 1.99 -5.73
CA TRP A 41 4.13 1.29 -5.54
C TRP A 41 5.28 2.25 -5.74
N VAL A 42 5.91 2.66 -4.63
CA VAL A 42 7.03 3.60 -4.62
C VAL A 42 8.29 2.85 -4.22
N PHE A 43 9.27 2.80 -5.13
CA PHE A 43 10.58 2.23 -4.85
C PHE A 43 11.57 3.35 -4.55
N LEU A 44 12.36 3.16 -3.50
CA LEU A 44 13.49 4.01 -3.16
C LEU A 44 14.76 3.36 -3.69
N ASN A 45 15.75 4.18 -4.06
CA ASN A 45 17.10 3.68 -4.26
C ASN A 45 17.61 3.04 -2.94
N PRO A 46 18.56 2.09 -3.02
CA PRO A 46 19.21 1.56 -1.82
C PRO A 46 19.69 2.69 -0.93
N LEU A 47 19.29 2.64 0.34
CA LEU A 47 19.69 3.63 1.33
C LEU A 47 21.17 3.43 1.66
N SER A 48 21.93 4.52 1.76
CA SER A 48 23.32 4.45 2.20
C SER A 48 23.40 4.00 3.67
N PRO A 49 24.52 3.43 4.14
CA PRO A 49 24.72 3.15 5.56
C PRO A 49 24.48 4.40 6.42
N GLY A 50 23.80 4.23 7.56
CA GLY A 50 23.42 5.34 8.43
C GLY A 50 21.97 5.28 8.91
N LYS A 51 21.54 6.35 9.58
CA LYS A 51 20.18 6.52 10.09
C LYS A 51 19.31 7.26 9.08
N HIS A 52 18.12 6.74 8.81
CA HIS A 52 17.15 7.31 7.89
C HIS A 52 15.77 7.39 8.54
N GLU A 53 15.03 8.44 8.21
CA GLU A 53 13.61 8.54 8.55
C GLU A 53 12.80 8.47 7.25
N ILE A 54 11.83 7.56 7.21
CA ILE A 54 10.86 7.45 6.12
C ILE A 54 9.49 7.73 6.68
N GLU A 55 8.82 8.76 6.16
CA GLU A 55 7.46 9.13 6.53
C GLU A 55 6.54 9.02 5.33
N PHE A 56 5.35 8.44 5.53
CA PHE A 56 4.28 8.41 4.54
C PHE A 56 2.94 8.69 5.20
N LYS A 57 2.11 9.45 4.47
CA LYS A 57 0.79 9.89 4.90
C LYS A 57 -0.20 9.63 3.78
N GLY A 58 -1.44 9.34 4.14
CA GLY A 58 -2.51 9.16 3.18
C GLY A 58 -3.84 9.53 3.81
N SER A 59 -4.74 10.12 3.03
CA SER A 59 -6.11 10.36 3.46
C SER A 59 -7.09 10.22 2.30
N THR A 60 -8.29 9.76 2.60
CA THR A 60 -9.44 9.86 1.70
C THR A 60 -10.39 10.87 2.31
N ALA A 61 -10.16 12.15 2.02
CA ALA A 61 -11.16 13.18 2.25
C ALA A 61 -11.91 13.36 0.93
N ASP A 62 -13.06 12.72 0.80
CA ASP A 62 -14.08 13.28 -0.09
C ASP A 62 -14.67 14.49 0.66
N TYR A 63 -14.39 15.69 0.16
CA TYR A 63 -14.92 16.94 0.72
C TYR A 63 -16.43 17.12 0.45
N SER A 64 -17.08 16.17 -0.24
CA SER A 64 -18.53 16.11 -0.34
C SER A 64 -19.12 15.61 0.98
N THR A 65 -20.17 16.28 1.46
CA THR A 65 -20.90 15.97 2.71
C THR A 65 -21.62 14.61 2.68
N THR A 66 -21.43 13.81 1.63
CA THR A 66 -22.08 12.51 1.42
C THR A 66 -21.16 11.31 1.64
N SER A 67 -19.85 11.50 1.83
CA SER A 67 -18.92 10.40 2.09
C SER A 67 -18.87 10.02 3.56
N SER A 68 -19.24 8.77 3.86
CA SER A 68 -19.20 8.18 5.21
C SER A 68 -17.81 7.68 5.62
N GLN A 69 -16.79 7.80 4.76
CA GLN A 69 -15.47 7.22 5.00
C GLN A 69 -14.38 8.27 4.99
N ASN A 70 -14.09 8.80 6.18
CA ASN A 70 -12.89 9.59 6.45
C ASN A 70 -11.79 8.63 6.92
N PHE A 71 -10.78 8.41 6.08
CA PHE A 71 -9.58 7.69 6.46
C PHE A 71 -8.40 8.64 6.44
N ALA A 72 -7.56 8.59 7.47
CA ALA A 72 -6.25 9.22 7.50
C ALA A 72 -5.27 8.26 8.16
N THR A 73 -4.07 8.17 7.59
CA THR A 73 -2.96 7.39 8.13
C THR A 73 -1.69 8.20 8.03
N GLU A 74 -0.83 8.00 9.01
CA GLU A 74 0.52 8.54 9.07
C GLU A 74 1.40 7.47 9.70
N THR A 75 2.57 7.24 9.10
CA THR A 75 3.52 6.26 9.62
C THR A 75 4.92 6.76 9.36
N LYS A 76 5.78 6.53 10.36
CA LYS A 76 7.18 6.92 10.35
C LYS A 76 8.05 5.72 10.70
N TYR A 77 8.96 5.36 9.82
CA TYR A 77 10.01 4.37 10.07
C TYR A 77 11.33 5.06 10.37
N ASN A 78 11.94 4.66 11.49
CA ASN A 78 13.32 5.01 11.82
C ASN A 78 14.20 3.81 11.48
N LEU A 79 14.95 3.92 10.39
CA LEU A 79 15.77 2.83 9.86
C LEU A 79 17.24 3.07 10.17
N THR A 80 17.97 2.01 10.50
CA THR A 80 19.44 2.01 10.54
C THR A 80 19.93 1.01 9.51
N VAL A 81 20.74 1.48 8.57
CA VAL A 81 21.34 0.67 7.51
C VAL A 81 22.81 0.45 7.87
N THR A 82 23.23 -0.81 7.89
CA THR A 82 24.61 -1.22 8.19
C THR A 82 25.26 -1.84 6.95
N ASN A 83 26.60 -1.88 6.94
CA ASN A 83 27.37 -2.62 5.94
C ASN A 83 27.42 -4.12 6.25
#